data_AF-A0A7Y6UC56-F1
#
_entry.id   AF-A0A7Y6UC56-F1
#
_cell.length_a   1.000
_cell.length_b   1.000
_cell.length_c   1.000
_cell.angle_alpha   90.00
_cell.angle_beta   90.00
_cell.angle_gamma   90.00
#
_symmetry.space_group_name_H-M   'P 1'
#
loop_
_entity.id
_entity.type
_entity.pdbx_description
1 polymer ?
#
loop_
_entity_poly.entity_id
_entity_poly.type
_entity_poly.pdbx_seq_one_letter_code
_entity_poly.pdbx_strand_id
1 'polypeptide(L)'
;FGKKVYRQLPEEIRKVIRENGNLFRIGLHGPDILFYDLFNQKVCGLGTEMHKIPAASFFLRGMSIVRRTGDERLLAYLLGFACHYLLDSSCHPFVDETAEK
;
A
#
# COMPACT_ATOMS: atom_id res chain seq x y z
N PHE A 1 7.79 -7.81 -3.31
CA PHE A 1 7.22 -7.33 -4.58
C PHE A 1 7.70 -5.92 -4.96
N GLY A 2 7.42 -4.88 -4.17
CA GLY A 2 7.70 -3.47 -4.53
C GLY A 2 9.14 -3.13 -4.95
N LYS A 3 10.16 -3.80 -4.40
CA LYS A 3 11.57 -3.64 -4.86
C LYS A 3 11.78 -4.02 -6.33
N LYS A 4 11.05 -5.02 -6.83
CA LYS A 4 11.10 -5.43 -8.25
C LYS A 4 10.41 -4.37 -9.13
N VAL A 5 9.23 -3.89 -8.72
CA VAL A 5 8.50 -2.81 -9.40
C VAL A 5 9.36 -1.56 -9.49
N TYR A 6 9.95 -1.11 -8.37
CA TYR A 6 10.82 0.07 -8.32
C TYR A 6 11.91 0.08 -9.40
N ARG A 7 12.53 -1.08 -9.69
CA ARG A 7 13.60 -1.18 -10.70
C ARG A 7 13.12 -0.97 -12.14
N GLN A 8 11.83 -1.15 -12.40
CA GLN A 8 11.21 -1.02 -13.71
C GLN A 8 10.55 0.35 -13.93
N LEU A 9 10.45 1.18 -12.88
CA LEU A 9 9.85 2.51 -12.98
C LEU A 9 10.77 3.50 -13.71
N PRO A 10 10.19 4.53 -14.36
CA PRO A 10 10.94 5.67 -14.90
C PRO A 10 11.85 6.33 -13.87
N GLU A 11 12.93 6.96 -14.32
CA GLU A 11 13.95 7.52 -13.44
C GLU A 11 13.41 8.59 -12.50
N GLU A 12 12.48 9.42 -12.99
CA GLU A 12 11.82 10.48 -12.25
C GLU A 12 11.06 9.92 -11.04
N ILE A 13 10.31 8.83 -11.24
CA ILE A 13 9.57 8.18 -10.17
C ILE A 13 10.52 7.46 -9.20
N ARG A 14 11.59 6.85 -9.71
CA ARG A 14 12.61 6.25 -8.84
C ARG A 14 13.28 7.30 -7.96
N LYS A 15 13.50 8.52 -8.45
CA LYS A 15 14.03 9.64 -7.67
C LYS A 15 13.10 9.99 -6.51
N VAL A 16 11.81 10.18 -6.79
CA VAL A 16 10.77 10.45 -5.76
C VAL A 16 10.79 9.36 -4.68
N ILE A 17 10.81 8.09 -5.07
CA ILE A 17 10.84 6.96 -4.12
C ILE A 17 12.15 6.93 -3.33
N ARG A 18 13.30 7.21 -3.95
CA ARG A 18 14.60 7.19 -3.28
C ARG A 18 14.70 8.29 -2.21
N GLU A 19 14.21 9.49 -2.53
CA GLU A 19 14.21 10.63 -1.60
C GLU A 19 13.20 10.43 -0.45
N ASN A 20 12.13 9.67 -0.69
CA ASN A 20 11.05 9.41 0.27
C ASN A 20 10.96 7.92 0.68
N GLY A 21 12.10 7.23 0.72
CA GLY A 21 12.14 5.77 0.78
C GLY A 21 11.47 5.16 2.01
N ASN A 22 11.44 5.86 3.15
CA ASN A 22 10.75 5.36 4.35
C ASN A 22 9.23 5.33 4.13
N LEU A 23 8.68 6.37 3.51
CA LEU A 23 7.25 6.45 3.21
C LEU A 23 6.82 5.41 2.17
N PHE A 24 7.64 5.19 1.14
CA PHE A 24 7.41 4.10 0.20
C PHE A 24 7.37 2.74 0.92
N ARG A 25 8.32 2.47 1.82
CA ARG A 25 8.37 1.22 2.58
C ARG A 25 7.18 1.07 3.54
N ILE A 26 6.77 2.13 4.23
CA ILE A 26 5.55 2.14 5.04
C ILE A 26 4.33 1.83 4.16
N GLY A 27 4.24 2.44 2.98
CA GLY A 27 3.20 2.16 1.99
C GLY A 27 3.18 0.69 1.56
N LEU A 28 4.35 0.03 1.42
CA LEU A 28 4.44 -1.40 1.08
C LEU A 28 3.81 -2.33 2.13
N HIS A 29 3.62 -1.87 3.36
CA HIS A 29 2.89 -2.64 4.36
C HIS A 29 1.38 -2.51 4.20
N GLY A 30 0.87 -1.46 3.55
CA GLY A 30 -0.58 -1.26 3.44
C GLY A 30 -1.28 -1.22 4.81
N PRO A 31 -2.48 -1.82 4.94
CA PRO A 31 -3.14 -2.01 6.23
C PRO A 31 -2.45 -3.06 7.12
N ASP A 32 -1.57 -3.91 6.56
CA ASP A 32 -1.00 -5.05 7.29
C ASP A 32 -0.12 -4.68 8.47
N ILE A 33 0.35 -3.42 8.51
CA ILE A 33 1.07 -2.91 9.67
C ILE A 33 0.26 -3.05 10.96
N LEU A 34 -1.07 -3.05 10.87
CA LEU A 34 -1.96 -3.24 12.03
C LEU A 34 -1.92 -4.67 12.57
N PHE A 35 -1.57 -5.66 11.76
CA PHE A 35 -1.46 -7.05 12.21
C PHE A 35 -0.20 -7.32 13.05
N TYR A 36 0.70 -6.34 13.19
CA TYR A 36 1.89 -6.51 14.04
C TYR A 36 1.56 -6.41 15.53
N ASP A 37 0.40 -5.84 15.89
CA ASP A 37 -0.13 -5.87 17.25
C ASP A 37 -0.93 -7.16 17.50
N LEU A 38 -0.23 -8.30 17.45
CA LEU A 38 -0.79 -9.66 17.40
C LEU A 38 -1.84 -9.97 18.49
N PHE A 39 -1.74 -9.32 19.65
CA PHE A 39 -2.60 -9.57 20.80
C PHE A 39 -3.77 -8.60 20.91
N ASN A 40 -3.78 -7.53 20.11
CA ASN A 40 -4.82 -6.52 20.15
C ASN A 40 -5.87 -6.77 19.08
N GLN A 41 -6.89 -7.55 19.45
CA GLN A 41 -7.99 -7.93 18.56
C GLN A 41 -8.70 -6.72 17.93
N LYS A 42 -8.73 -5.56 18.61
CA LYS A 42 -9.33 -4.35 18.04
C LYS A 42 -8.50 -3.78 16.90
N VAL A 43 -7.17 -3.78 17.05
CA VAL A 43 -6.24 -3.27 16.03
C VAL A 43 -6.19 -4.22 14.83
N CYS A 44 -6.09 -5.53 15.09
CA CYS A 44 -6.19 -6.54 14.02
C CYS A 44 -7.54 -6.46 13.30
N GLY A 45 -8.65 -6.34 14.04
CA GLY A 45 -9.98 -6.17 13.45
C GLY A 45 -10.08 -4.95 12.54
N LEU A 46 -9.45 -3.83 12.90
CA LEU A 46 -9.37 -2.66 12.02
C LEU A 46 -8.63 -2.97 10.72
N GLY A 47 -7.49 -3.69 10.78
CA GLY A 47 -6.77 -4.13 9.58
C GLY A 47 -7.64 -4.98 8.65
N THR A 48 -8.39 -5.94 9.21
CA THR A 48 -9.34 -6.77 8.46
C THR A 48 -10.44 -5.94 7.79
N GLU A 49 -11.03 -4.96 8.51
CA GLU A 49 -12.06 -4.10 7.93
C GLU A 49 -11.50 -3.18 6.83
N MET A 50 -10.26 -2.70 6.98
CA MET A 50 -9.61 -1.87 5.96
C MET A 50 -9.42 -2.64 4.64
N HIS A 51 -9.12 -3.93 4.69
CA HIS A 51 -9.00 -4.80 3.50
C HIS A 51 -10.32 -5.00 2.74
N LYS A 52 -11.47 -4.85 3.41
CA LYS A 52 -12.80 -4.94 2.76
C LYS A 52 -13.17 -3.67 2.00
N ILE A 53 -12.52 -2.55 2.28
CA ILE A 53 -12.85 -1.25 1.67
C ILE A 53 -12.20 -1.14 0.29
N PRO A 54 -12.94 -0.77 -0.77
CA PRO A 54 -12.36 -0.54 -2.08
C PRO A 54 -11.25 0.53 -2.05
N ALA A 55 -10.02 0.12 -2.37
CA ALA A 55 -8.85 1.00 -2.35
C ALA A 55 -8.94 2.15 -3.37
N ALA A 56 -9.78 2.03 -4.40
CA ALA A 56 -9.98 3.07 -5.42
C ALA A 56 -10.28 4.45 -4.80
N SER A 57 -11.16 4.50 -3.80
CA SER A 57 -11.52 5.76 -3.14
C SER A 57 -10.34 6.40 -2.39
N PHE A 58 -9.47 5.58 -1.81
CA PHE A 58 -8.24 6.01 -1.13
C PHE A 58 -7.24 6.58 -2.13
N PHE A 59 -6.97 5.89 -3.24
CA PHE A 59 -6.05 6.37 -4.28
C PHE A 59 -6.56 7.64 -4.96
N LEU A 60 -7.85 7.73 -5.29
CA LEU A 60 -8.43 8.90 -5.94
C LEU A 60 -8.26 10.16 -5.07
N ARG A 61 -8.56 10.06 -3.78
CA ARG A 61 -8.35 11.17 -2.83
C ARG A 61 -6.87 11.52 -2.71
N GLY A 62 -6.00 10.53 -2.48
CA GLY A 62 -4.56 10.75 -2.33
C GLY A 62 -3.93 11.42 -3.55
N MET A 63 -4.22 10.91 -4.75
CA MET A 63 -3.70 11.47 -6.00
C MET A 63 -4.28 12.86 -6.31
N SER A 64 -5.51 13.15 -5.88
CA SER A 64 -6.05 14.51 -5.98
C SER A 64 -5.24 15.51 -5.14
N ILE A 65 -4.78 15.10 -3.96
CA ILE A 65 -3.93 15.94 -3.10
C ILE A 65 -2.57 16.12 -3.76
N VAL A 66 -1.91 15.03 -4.19
CA VAL A 66 -0.62 15.08 -4.88
C VAL A 66 -0.65 16.03 -6.08
N ARG A 67 -1.68 15.95 -6.93
CA ARG A 67 -1.81 16.84 -8.10
C ARG A 67 -1.96 18.32 -7.72
N ARG A 68 -2.62 18.62 -6.59
CA ARG A 68 -2.85 19.98 -6.13
C ARG A 68 -1.62 20.58 -5.44
N THR A 69 -0.87 19.76 -4.70
CA THR A 69 0.19 20.26 -3.80
C THR A 69 1.61 19.94 -4.29
N GLY A 70 1.76 19.01 -5.23
CA GLY A 70 3.07 18.47 -5.61
C GLY A 70 3.74 17.66 -4.49
N ASP A 71 2.98 17.15 -3.51
CA ASP A 71 3.57 16.47 -2.34
C ASP A 71 4.15 15.09 -2.70
N GLU A 72 5.44 15.07 -2.97
CA GLU A 72 6.21 13.86 -3.32
C GLU A 72 6.27 12.83 -2.17
N ARG A 73 6.14 13.27 -0.91
CA ARG A 73 6.08 12.36 0.25
C ARG A 73 4.82 11.50 0.19
N LEU A 74 3.69 12.14 -0.05
CA LEU A 74 2.41 11.46 -0.23
C LEU A 74 2.45 10.57 -1.48
N LEU A 75 3.02 11.05 -2.59
CA LEU A 75 3.19 10.24 -3.80
C LEU A 75 3.99 8.97 -3.53
N ALA A 76 5.12 9.06 -2.82
CA ALA A 76 5.95 7.91 -2.48
C ALA A 76 5.19 6.89 -1.60
N TYR A 77 4.43 7.36 -0.61
CA TYR A 77 3.57 6.51 0.20
C TYR A 77 2.51 5.78 -0.64
N LEU A 78 1.81 6.51 -1.52
CA LEU A 78 0.79 5.95 -2.40
C LEU A 78 1.37 4.93 -3.40
N LEU A 79 2.58 5.16 -3.92
CA LEU A 79 3.27 4.21 -4.79
C LEU A 79 3.64 2.92 -4.05
N GLY A 80 4.02 3.02 -2.78
CA GLY A 80 4.21 1.87 -1.90
C GLY A 80 2.91 1.10 -1.69
N PHE A 81 1.84 1.82 -1.34
CA PHE A 81 0.52 1.24 -1.10
C PHE A 81 -0.05 0.58 -2.36
N ALA A 82 0.17 1.17 -3.54
CA ALA A 82 -0.21 0.56 -4.82
C ALA A 82 0.50 -0.77 -5.06
N CYS A 83 1.78 -0.88 -4.69
CA CYS A 83 2.49 -2.16 -4.80
C CYS A 83 1.92 -3.21 -3.85
N HIS A 84 1.54 -2.84 -2.62
CA HIS A 84 0.87 -3.75 -1.69
C HIS A 84 -0.49 -4.20 -2.26
N TYR A 85 -1.35 -3.25 -2.63
CA TYR A 85 -2.66 -3.53 -3.19
C TYR A 85 -2.63 -4.43 -4.43
N LEU A 86 -1.71 -4.18 -5.38
CA LEU A 86 -1.58 -5.00 -6.59
C LEU A 86 -1.12 -6.43 -6.29
N LEU A 87 -0.25 -6.60 -5.29
CA LEU A 87 0.18 -7.92 -4.86
C LEU A 87 -1.01 -8.65 -4.23
N ASP A 88 -1.67 -8.01 -3.28
CA ASP A 88 -2.82 -8.57 -2.58
C ASP A 88 -3.94 -8.91 -3.55
N SER A 89 -4.33 -8.02 -4.46
CA SER A 89 -5.38 -8.32 -5.46
C SER A 89 -5.04 -9.49 -6.38
N SER A 90 -3.75 -9.77 -6.58
CA SER A 90 -3.28 -10.93 -7.37
C SER A 90 -3.23 -12.22 -6.54
N CYS A 91 -3.16 -12.10 -5.21
CA CYS A 91 -3.04 -13.22 -4.27
C CYS A 91 -4.36 -13.56 -3.57
N HIS A 92 -5.30 -12.63 -3.44
CA HIS A 92 -6.60 -12.81 -2.79
C HIS A 92 -7.38 -14.04 -3.29
N PRO A 93 -7.42 -14.38 -4.60
CA PRO A 93 -8.05 -15.61 -5.06
C PRO A 93 -7.47 -16.89 -4.41
N PHE A 94 -6.22 -16.86 -3.99
CA PHE A 94 -5.52 -18.00 -3.37
C PHE A 94 -5.59 -17.98 -1.85
N VAL A 95 -5.67 -16.81 -1.21
CA VAL A 95 -5.76 -16.68 0.26
C VAL A 95 -7.15 -17.06 0.75
N ASP A 96 -8.21 -16.58 0.08
CA ASP A 96 -9.59 -16.89 0.43
C ASP A 96 -9.86 -18.41 0.30
N GLU A 97 -9.29 -19.07 -0.71
CA GLU A 97 -9.41 -20.51 -0.94
C GLU A 97 -8.69 -21.38 0.13
N THR A 98 -7.67 -20.83 0.80
CA THR A 98 -6.97 -21.50 1.90
C THR A 98 -7.56 -21.23 3.28
N ALA A 99 -8.32 -20.13 3.45
CA ALA A 99 -8.98 -19.80 4.71
C ALA A 99 -10.30 -20.57 4.93
N GLU A 100 -10.87 -21.15 3.86
CA GLU A 100 -12.09 -21.97 3.90
C GLU A 100 -11.84 -23.49 4.07
N LYS A 101 -10.58 -23.92 4.28
CA LYS A 101 -10.21 -25.33 4.58
C LYS A 101 -9.70 -25.49 6.00
#